data_AF-A0A848FB15-F1
#
_entry.id   AF-A0A848FB15-F1
#
_cell.length_a   1.000
_cell.length_b   1.000
_cell.length_c   1.000
_cell.angle_alpha   90.00
_cell.angle_beta   90.00
_cell.angle_gamma   90.00
#
_symmetry.space_group_name_H-M   'P 1'
#
loop_
_entity.id
_entity.type
_entity.pdbx_description
1 polymer ?
#
loop_
_entity_poly.entity_id
_entity_poly.type
_entity_poly.pdbx_seq_one_letter_code
_entity_poly.pdbx_strand_id
1 'polypeptide(L)'
;MPACARSRISLVFDGSFLRATGTKQPLMFPAVSGKRNDHGKFDYSPERQKVRNKGPIPEGEYWIQPSQLWENNWFKSLIRTPRSAWGNFRLTIHPYPGTQTHGRGGFFIHGGSVPGSAGCIDLTLGIDKFVKQLRTELEGLPECYIPLSVRYPSK
;
A
#
# COMPACT_ATOMS: atom_id res chain seq x y z
N MET A 1 -7.40 -15.72 5.99
CA MET A 1 -6.47 -15.68 4.83
C MET A 1 -7.20 -16.29 3.64
N PRO A 2 -6.88 -15.90 2.39
CA PRO A 2 -7.44 -16.52 1.20
C PRO A 2 -7.12 -18.03 1.15
N ALA A 3 -8.04 -18.86 0.67
CA ALA A 3 -7.90 -20.33 0.62
C ALA A 3 -7.06 -20.83 -0.57
N CYS A 4 -6.01 -20.10 -0.94
CA CYS A 4 -5.33 -20.23 -2.22
C CYS A 4 -3.82 -19.92 -2.07
N ALA A 5 -3.05 -20.16 -3.14
CA ALA A 5 -1.60 -20.16 -3.09
C ALA A 5 -0.99 -18.78 -2.74
N ARG A 6 -0.02 -18.82 -1.82
CA ARG A 6 0.84 -17.68 -1.46
C ARG A 6 1.79 -17.39 -2.63
N SER A 7 1.88 -16.13 -3.00
CA SER A 7 2.84 -15.62 -3.97
C SER A 7 4.29 -15.86 -3.55
N ARG A 8 5.15 -16.15 -4.53
CA ARG A 8 6.62 -16.11 -4.33
C ARG A 8 7.15 -14.67 -4.22
N ILE A 9 6.41 -13.69 -4.73
CA ILE A 9 6.70 -12.27 -4.59
C ILE A 9 6.24 -11.83 -3.20
N SER A 10 7.01 -10.95 -2.56
CA SER A 10 6.60 -10.30 -1.31
C SER A 10 6.91 -8.82 -1.34
N LEU A 11 6.09 -8.04 -0.63
CA LEU A 11 6.25 -6.60 -0.50
C LEU A 11 6.76 -6.23 0.90
N VAL A 12 7.59 -5.20 0.96
CA VAL A 12 8.06 -4.59 2.22
C VAL A 12 7.90 -3.08 2.13
N PHE A 13 7.22 -2.49 3.11
CA PHE A 13 7.10 -1.04 3.26
C PHE A 13 7.81 -0.56 4.51
N ASP A 14 8.72 0.41 4.35
CA ASP A 14 9.57 0.92 5.43
C ASP A 14 9.29 2.36 5.88
N GLY A 15 8.19 2.95 5.41
CA GLY A 15 7.87 4.36 5.66
C GLY A 15 8.49 5.34 4.66
N SER A 16 9.40 4.88 3.79
CA SER A 16 9.98 5.69 2.71
C SER A 16 9.84 5.04 1.34
N PHE A 17 9.82 3.70 1.30
CA PHE A 17 9.76 2.92 0.07
C PHE A 17 8.90 1.67 0.24
N LEU A 18 8.15 1.35 -0.80
CA LEU A 18 7.56 0.03 -1.03
C LEU A 18 8.49 -0.74 -1.98
N ARG A 19 8.99 -1.88 -1.52
CA ARG A 19 9.88 -2.77 -2.30
C ARG A 19 9.20 -4.10 -2.55
N ALA A 20 9.49 -4.71 -3.69
CA ALA A 20 9.13 -6.11 -3.94
C ALA A 20 10.39 -6.97 -4.03
N THR A 21 10.32 -8.18 -3.47
CA THR A 21 11.34 -9.23 -3.54
C THR A 21 10.73 -10.48 -4.17
N GLY A 22 11.56 -11.39 -4.69
CA GLY A 22 11.08 -12.57 -5.43
C GLY A 22 10.67 -12.27 -6.88
N THR A 23 10.97 -11.06 -7.35
CA THR A 23 10.73 -10.57 -8.71
C THR A 23 11.97 -10.76 -9.57
N LYS A 24 11.80 -10.86 -10.89
CA LYS A 24 12.91 -10.96 -11.85
C LYS A 24 13.72 -9.66 -11.88
N GLN A 25 13.06 -8.52 -11.73
CA GLN A 25 13.68 -7.20 -11.66
C GLN A 25 13.46 -6.54 -10.29
N PRO A 26 14.43 -5.77 -9.76
CA PRO A 26 14.23 -5.03 -8.52
C PRO A 26 13.10 -4.01 -8.65
N LEU A 27 12.12 -4.09 -7.76
CA LEU A 27 11.00 -3.16 -7.69
C LEU A 27 11.09 -2.34 -6.42
N MET A 28 11.19 -1.02 -6.56
CA MET A 28 11.30 -0.09 -5.44
C MET A 28 10.64 1.24 -5.83
N PHE A 29 9.70 1.68 -5.00
CA PHE A 29 8.93 2.89 -5.23
C PHE A 29 8.93 3.75 -3.98
N PRO A 30 9.22 5.06 -4.09
CA PRO A 30 8.98 5.99 -2.99
C PRO A 30 7.52 5.88 -2.56
N ALA A 31 7.32 5.74 -1.26
CA ALA A 31 5.99 5.62 -0.68
C ALA A 31 5.97 6.19 0.73
N VAL A 32 4.82 6.70 1.13
CA VAL A 32 4.61 7.28 2.47
C VAL A 32 3.30 6.79 3.07
N SER A 33 3.16 6.94 4.38
CA SER A 33 1.91 6.61 5.08
C SER A 33 1.63 7.60 6.19
N GLY A 34 0.36 7.79 6.53
CA GLY A 34 -0.05 8.74 7.54
C GLY A 34 -0.14 10.16 6.99
N LYS A 35 -0.66 11.06 7.82
CA LYS A 35 -0.62 12.51 7.59
C LYS A 35 0.61 13.09 8.27
N ARG A 36 1.24 14.04 7.60
CA ARG A 36 2.32 14.86 8.16
C ARG A 36 1.87 15.48 9.49
N ASN A 37 2.80 15.60 10.43
CA ASN A 37 2.61 16.36 11.66
C ASN A 37 2.73 17.87 11.41
N ASP A 38 2.62 18.67 12.47
CA ASP A 38 2.63 20.13 12.38
C ASP A 38 3.97 20.70 11.89
N HIS A 39 5.04 19.89 11.91
CA HIS A 39 6.35 20.21 11.34
C HIS A 39 6.52 19.69 9.89
N GLY A 40 5.45 19.24 9.25
CA GLY A 40 5.48 18.73 7.88
C GLY A 40 6.19 17.38 7.73
N LYS A 41 6.48 16.64 8.81
CA LYS A 41 7.17 15.34 8.76
C LYS A 41 6.19 14.18 8.96
N PHE A 42 6.49 13.04 8.33
CA PHE A 42 5.79 11.79 8.65
C PHE A 42 6.31 11.25 9.98
N ASP A 43 5.39 10.76 10.81
CA ASP A 43 5.69 10.20 12.12
C ASP A 43 5.24 8.74 12.14
N TYR A 44 6.21 7.86 12.30
CA TYR A 44 6.05 6.40 12.26
C TYR A 44 6.12 5.75 13.64
N SER A 45 6.15 6.56 14.71
CA SER A 45 6.18 6.05 16.09
C SER A 45 4.99 5.12 16.38
N PRO A 46 5.16 4.12 17.27
CA PRO A 46 4.07 3.23 17.68
C PRO A 46 2.83 3.99 18.15
N GLU A 47 3.00 5.14 18.81
CA GLU A 47 1.88 5.93 19.30
C GLU A 47 1.13 6.64 18.18
N ARG A 48 1.85 7.10 17.17
CA ARG A 48 1.23 7.65 15.97
C ARG A 48 0.44 6.60 15.19
N GLN A 49 0.89 5.35 15.18
CA GLN A 49 0.18 4.23 14.53
C GLN A 49 -1.21 3.96 15.17
N LYS A 50 -1.42 4.33 16.44
CA LYS A 50 -2.73 4.20 17.12
C LYS A 50 -3.73 5.29 16.71
N VAL A 51 -3.27 6.41 16.14
CA VAL A 51 -4.11 7.59 15.88
C VAL A 51 -4.99 7.37 14.64
N ARG A 52 -6.31 7.22 14.85
CA ARG A 52 -7.29 7.09 13.76
C ARG A 52 -7.28 8.32 12.84
N ASN A 53 -7.47 8.08 11.54
CA ASN A 53 -7.57 9.10 10.47
C ASN A 53 -6.33 9.99 10.25
N LYS A 54 -5.22 9.74 10.97
CA LYS A 54 -3.98 10.53 10.88
C LYS A 54 -2.72 9.67 10.86
N GLY A 55 -2.70 8.59 11.63
CA GLY A 55 -1.53 7.73 11.77
C GLY A 55 -1.19 6.98 10.48
N PRO A 56 0.07 6.55 10.32
CA PRO A 56 0.47 5.65 9.25
C PRO A 56 -0.19 4.28 9.42
N ILE A 57 -0.06 3.41 8.42
CA ILE A 57 -0.45 2.01 8.57
C ILE A 57 0.33 1.42 9.78
N PRO A 58 -0.31 0.70 10.70
CA PRO A 58 0.42 0.06 11.79
C PRO A 58 1.46 -0.94 11.27
N GLU A 59 2.55 -1.12 12.01
CA GLU A 59 3.51 -2.18 11.72
C GLU A 59 2.88 -3.56 11.91
N GLY A 60 3.27 -4.49 11.06
CA GLY A 60 2.75 -5.84 11.13
C GLY A 60 2.79 -6.55 9.79
N GLU A 61 2.12 -7.70 9.76
CA GLU A 61 2.03 -8.54 8.59
C GLU A 61 0.67 -8.37 7.93
N TYR A 62 0.71 -8.16 6.62
CA TYR A 62 -0.45 -7.92 5.78
C TYR A 62 -0.34 -8.73 4.51
N TRP A 63 -1.37 -8.67 3.68
CA TRP A 63 -1.35 -9.19 2.34
C TRP A 63 -2.24 -8.35 1.42
N ILE A 64 -1.93 -8.41 0.13
CA ILE A 64 -2.75 -7.87 -0.94
C ILE A 64 -3.16 -9.00 -1.86
N GLN A 65 -4.27 -8.82 -2.58
CA GLN A 65 -4.72 -9.77 -3.59
C GLN A 65 -4.81 -9.05 -4.93
N PRO A 66 -3.94 -9.36 -5.92
CA PRO A 66 -3.91 -8.65 -7.20
C PRO A 66 -5.26 -8.61 -7.93
N SER A 67 -6.11 -9.63 -7.77
CA SER A 67 -7.47 -9.65 -8.35
C SER A 67 -8.42 -8.62 -7.73
N GLN A 68 -8.07 -8.00 -6.60
CA GLN A 68 -8.79 -6.89 -5.97
C GLN A 68 -8.23 -5.52 -6.40
N LEU A 69 -7.34 -5.50 -7.39
CA LEU A 69 -6.87 -4.27 -7.99
C LEU A 69 -8.05 -3.55 -8.63
N TRP A 70 -8.36 -2.38 -8.09
CA TRP A 70 -9.33 -1.48 -8.67
C TRP A 70 -8.61 -0.48 -9.56
N GLU A 71 -9.12 -0.30 -10.79
CA GLU A 71 -8.65 0.65 -11.78
C GLU A 71 -9.71 1.73 -11.99
N ASN A 72 -9.31 2.99 -11.87
CA ASN A 72 -10.23 4.11 -12.07
C ASN A 72 -10.55 4.25 -13.56
N ASN A 73 -11.81 4.01 -13.94
CA ASN A 73 -12.23 4.15 -15.33
C ASN A 73 -12.53 5.63 -15.63
N TRP A 74 -11.51 6.33 -16.15
CA TRP A 74 -11.50 7.78 -16.34
C TRP A 74 -12.58 8.30 -17.29
N PHE A 75 -13.05 7.50 -18.26
CA PHE A 75 -14.20 7.86 -19.11
C PHE A 75 -15.50 8.04 -18.32
N LYS A 76 -15.61 7.52 -17.09
CA LYS A 76 -16.77 7.69 -16.19
C LYS A 76 -16.51 8.67 -15.02
N SER A 77 -15.31 9.22 -14.87
CA SER A 77 -14.84 9.88 -13.62
C SER A 77 -14.72 11.41 -13.70
N LEU A 78 -15.45 12.09 -14.58
CA LEU A 78 -15.56 13.56 -14.56
C LEU A 78 -16.28 14.10 -13.29
N ILE A 79 -16.94 13.24 -12.49
CA ILE A 79 -17.87 13.68 -11.44
C ILE A 79 -17.57 13.15 -10.02
N ARG A 80 -16.71 12.12 -9.81
CA ARG A 80 -16.79 11.36 -8.53
C ARG A 80 -15.53 11.06 -7.72
N THR A 81 -14.31 11.24 -8.24
CA THR A 81 -13.08 11.00 -7.45
C THR A 81 -11.90 11.79 -7.98
N PRO A 82 -11.30 12.73 -7.21
CA PRO A 82 -10.14 13.47 -7.67
C PRO A 82 -8.93 12.54 -7.85
N ARG A 83 -8.36 12.52 -9.06
CA ARG A 83 -7.08 11.84 -9.38
C ARG A 83 -5.96 12.25 -8.41
N SER A 84 -6.04 13.47 -7.87
CA SER A 84 -5.09 14.01 -6.90
C SER A 84 -5.03 13.26 -5.57
N ALA A 85 -6.09 12.55 -5.17
CA ALA A 85 -6.14 11.87 -3.87
C ALA A 85 -5.90 10.35 -3.94
N TRP A 86 -6.19 9.71 -5.08
CA TRP A 86 -6.16 8.24 -5.19
C TRP A 86 -5.35 7.71 -6.40
N GLY A 87 -5.00 8.56 -7.36
CA GLY A 87 -4.37 8.13 -8.60
C GLY A 87 -5.29 7.25 -9.46
N ASN A 88 -4.69 6.40 -10.30
CA ASN A 88 -5.41 5.54 -11.24
C ASN A 88 -5.76 4.16 -10.69
N PHE A 89 -5.13 3.75 -9.58
CA PHE A 89 -5.28 2.41 -9.04
C PHE A 89 -5.39 2.41 -7.53
N ARG A 90 -6.13 1.43 -7.01
CA ARG A 90 -6.21 1.15 -5.58
C ARG A 90 -6.19 -0.35 -5.34
N LEU A 91 -5.40 -0.80 -4.37
CA LEU A 91 -5.31 -2.19 -3.97
C LEU A 91 -5.56 -2.34 -2.48
N THR A 92 -6.49 -3.22 -2.09
CA THR A 92 -6.83 -3.43 -0.68
C THR A 92 -5.71 -4.15 0.06
N ILE A 93 -5.36 -3.64 1.24
CA ILE A 93 -4.44 -4.27 2.19
C ILE A 93 -5.25 -4.94 3.29
N HIS A 94 -4.97 -6.22 3.53
CA HIS A 94 -5.64 -7.02 4.53
C HIS A 94 -4.67 -7.39 5.63
N PRO A 95 -5.00 -7.18 6.92
CA PRO A 95 -4.19 -7.69 8.01
C PRO A 95 -4.24 -9.22 8.06
N TYR A 96 -3.13 -9.86 8.40
CA TYR A 96 -3.19 -11.25 8.85
C TYR A 96 -3.85 -11.36 10.23
N PRO A 97 -4.41 -12.54 10.57
CA PRO A 97 -4.75 -12.86 11.95
C PRO A 97 -3.56 -12.58 12.88
N GLY A 98 -3.79 -11.84 13.96
CA GLY A 98 -2.75 -11.45 14.92
C GLY A 98 -2.07 -10.10 14.62
N THR A 99 -2.26 -9.52 13.43
CA THR A 99 -1.73 -8.18 13.16
C THR A 99 -2.50 -7.12 13.95
N GLN A 100 -1.79 -6.39 14.81
CA GLN A 100 -2.37 -5.37 15.66
C GLN A 100 -2.66 -4.11 14.85
N THR A 101 -3.94 -3.87 14.55
CA THR A 101 -4.37 -2.67 13.81
C THR A 101 -4.87 -1.54 14.70
N HIS A 102 -4.93 -1.73 16.02
CA HIS A 102 -5.47 -0.76 16.98
C HIS A 102 -6.92 -0.35 16.66
N GLY A 103 -7.74 -1.29 16.18
CA GLY A 103 -9.12 -1.03 15.77
C GLY A 103 -9.25 -0.23 14.46
N ARG A 104 -8.14 -0.08 13.71
CA ARG A 104 -8.11 0.59 12.41
C ARG A 104 -8.20 -0.43 11.28
N GLY A 105 -8.58 0.04 10.09
CA GLY A 105 -8.72 -0.77 8.89
C GLY A 105 -9.02 0.09 7.67
N GLY A 106 -9.40 -0.55 6.56
CA GLY A 106 -9.62 0.15 5.29
C GLY A 106 -8.32 0.70 4.72
N PHE A 107 -7.26 -0.11 4.75
CA PHE A 107 -5.95 0.25 4.24
C PHE A 107 -5.82 -0.12 2.77
N PHE A 108 -5.12 0.73 2.01
CA PHE A 108 -4.91 0.53 0.58
C PHE A 108 -3.47 0.84 0.18
N ILE A 109 -3.01 0.25 -0.92
CA ILE A 109 -1.94 0.80 -1.74
C ILE A 109 -2.61 1.65 -2.80
N HIS A 110 -2.23 2.92 -2.91
CA HIS A 110 -2.79 3.84 -3.92
C HIS A 110 -1.75 4.86 -4.35
N GLY A 111 -2.16 5.77 -5.23
CA GLY A 111 -1.36 6.95 -5.57
C GLY A 111 -2.14 8.24 -5.38
N GLY A 112 -1.72 9.27 -6.09
CA GLY A 112 -2.27 10.61 -5.98
C GLY A 112 -1.19 11.66 -6.20
N SER A 113 -1.58 12.92 -6.28
CA SER A 113 -0.63 14.04 -6.38
C SER A 113 -0.26 14.61 -5.02
N VAL A 114 -0.97 14.23 -3.95
CA VAL A 114 -0.71 14.73 -2.58
C VAL A 114 -0.17 13.59 -1.73
N PRO A 115 1.10 13.67 -1.25
CA PRO A 115 1.70 12.61 -0.44
C PRO A 115 1.05 12.47 0.94
N GLY A 116 0.67 11.25 1.25
CA GLY A 116 0.19 10.85 2.58
C GLY A 116 -1.29 10.51 2.60
N SER A 117 -1.68 9.75 3.61
CA SER A 117 -3.03 9.19 3.71
C SER A 117 -3.38 8.86 5.15
N ALA A 118 -4.64 8.56 5.44
CA ALA A 118 -5.10 8.17 6.78
C ALA A 118 -4.70 6.74 7.20
N GLY A 119 -3.49 6.30 6.81
CA GLY A 119 -2.95 4.96 7.08
C GLY A 119 -2.89 4.03 5.87
N CYS A 120 -2.97 4.54 4.66
CA CYS A 120 -2.70 3.79 3.44
C CYS A 120 -1.21 3.90 3.06
N ILE A 121 -0.74 3.08 2.13
CA ILE A 121 0.58 3.20 1.52
C ILE A 121 0.39 3.98 0.22
N ASP A 122 0.88 5.22 0.20
CA ASP A 122 0.71 6.15 -0.90
C ASP A 122 2.00 6.24 -1.73
N LEU A 123 1.93 5.77 -2.98
CA LEU A 123 3.01 5.79 -3.95
C LEU A 123 3.03 7.08 -4.78
N THR A 124 2.11 8.00 -4.53
CA THR A 124 1.94 9.26 -5.27
C THR A 124 1.80 9.01 -6.77
N LEU A 125 2.70 9.55 -7.59
CA LEU A 125 2.75 9.36 -9.05
C LEU A 125 3.33 7.99 -9.45
N GLY A 126 3.89 7.24 -8.50
CA GLY A 126 4.51 5.93 -8.74
C GLY A 126 3.52 4.77 -8.92
N ILE A 127 2.24 4.97 -8.59
CA ILE A 127 1.24 3.87 -8.57
C ILE A 127 1.06 3.19 -9.93
N ASP A 128 1.02 3.95 -11.02
CA ASP A 128 0.85 3.42 -12.38
C ASP A 128 2.01 2.51 -12.78
N LYS A 129 3.24 2.96 -12.51
CA LYS A 129 4.46 2.19 -12.79
C LYS A 129 4.54 0.94 -11.91
N PHE A 130 4.17 1.05 -10.64
CA PHE A 130 4.10 -0.08 -9.72
C PHE A 130 3.13 -1.15 -10.23
N VAL A 131 1.90 -0.77 -10.58
CA VAL A 131 0.90 -1.71 -11.07
C VAL A 131 1.35 -2.37 -12.37
N LYS A 132 1.91 -1.61 -13.31
CA LYS A 132 2.42 -2.16 -14.57
C LYS A 132 3.51 -3.21 -14.31
N GLN A 133 4.51 -2.88 -13.51
CA GLN A 133 5.62 -3.79 -13.26
C GLN A 133 5.20 -4.99 -12.40
N LEU A 134 4.31 -4.80 -11.42
CA LEU A 134 3.75 -5.89 -10.64
C LEU A 134 2.98 -6.88 -11.53
N ARG A 135 2.16 -6.39 -12.46
CA ARG A 135 1.47 -7.24 -13.44
C ARG A 135 2.46 -8.05 -14.28
N THR A 136 3.51 -7.42 -14.81
CA THR A 136 4.55 -8.11 -15.59
C THR A 136 5.27 -9.20 -14.79
N GLU A 137 5.56 -8.96 -13.51
CA GLU A 137 6.20 -9.97 -12.65
C GLU A 137 5.27 -11.13 -12.29
N LEU A 138 3.95 -10.90 -12.33
CA LEU A 138 2.91 -11.89 -12.07
C LEU A 138 2.43 -12.64 -13.33
N GLU A 139 2.83 -12.23 -14.53
CA GLU A 139 2.38 -12.86 -15.78
C GLU A 139 2.68 -14.36 -15.81
N GLY A 140 1.63 -15.17 -16.04
CA GLY A 140 1.72 -16.62 -16.11
C GLY A 140 1.80 -17.34 -14.76
N LEU A 141 1.71 -16.63 -13.64
CA LEU A 141 1.73 -17.23 -12.31
C LEU A 141 0.30 -17.38 -11.73
N PRO A 142 -0.07 -18.56 -11.18
CA PRO A 142 -1.33 -18.76 -10.48
C PRO A 142 -1.23 -18.17 -9.06
N GLU A 143 -1.28 -16.85 -8.94
CA GLU A 143 -0.97 -16.18 -7.67
C GLU A 143 -2.21 -15.59 -7.04
N CYS A 144 -2.48 -15.98 -5.79
CA CYS A 144 -3.69 -15.55 -5.12
C CYS A 144 -3.48 -14.33 -4.24
N TYR A 145 -2.44 -14.33 -3.40
CA TYR A 145 -2.13 -13.20 -2.55
C TYR A 145 -0.63 -12.99 -2.39
N ILE A 146 -0.25 -11.72 -2.25
CA ILE A 146 1.13 -11.28 -2.07
C ILE A 146 1.29 -10.81 -0.62
N PRO A 147 2.18 -11.43 0.17
CA PRO A 147 2.52 -10.94 1.50
C PRO A 147 3.06 -9.51 1.45
N LEU A 148 2.70 -8.72 2.45
CA LEU A 148 3.15 -7.35 2.66
C LEU A 148 3.59 -7.19 4.11
N SER A 149 4.85 -6.90 4.35
CA SER A 149 5.36 -6.57 5.68
C SER A 149 5.53 -5.06 5.82
N VAL A 150 5.00 -4.49 6.90
CA VAL A 150 5.20 -3.08 7.27
C VAL A 150 6.16 -3.03 8.43
N ARG A 151 7.31 -2.36 8.26
CA ARG A 151 8.39 -2.28 9.25
C ARG A 151 9.09 -0.93 9.17
N TYR A 152 8.93 -0.09 10.17
CA TYR A 152 9.59 1.20 10.23
C TYR A 152 10.99 1.07 10.85
N PRO A 153 11.98 1.83 10.37
CA PRO A 153 13.29 1.88 11.01
C PRO A 153 13.12 2.28 12.48
N SER A 154 13.74 1.52 13.38
CA SER A 154 13.89 1.95 14.78
C SER A 154 14.67 3.26 14.79
N LYS A 155 14.15 4.25 15.53
CA LYS A 155 14.90 5.48 15.82
C LYS A 155 15.95 5.22 16.88
#